data_AF-A0A527ZHU5-F1
#
_entry.id   AF-A0A527ZHU5-F1
#
_cell.length_a   1.000
_cell.length_b   1.000
_cell.length_c   1.000
_cell.angle_alpha   90.00
_cell.angle_beta   90.00
_cell.angle_gamma   90.00
#
_symmetry.space_group_name_H-M   'P 1'
#
loop_
_entity.id
_entity.type
_entity.pdbx_description
1 polymer ?
#
loop_
_entity_poly.entity_id
_entity_poly.type
_entity_poly.pdbx_seq_one_letter_code
_entity_poly.pdbx_strand_id
1 'polypeptide(L)'
;ADRVGRQFPLSVVAQLADASVQLARADAWFAGIEEAAIAAQHGELTPDELDTALAALPLAPVEPGDEVISDMVMWTARSDIFDVDPQAPQATLEQIFAASWETS
;
A
#
# COMPACT_ATOMS: atom_id res chain seq x y z
N ALA A 1 18.20 -2.84 -1.13
CA ALA A 1 18.85 -2.89 -2.47
C ALA A 1 18.78 -4.33 -2.97
N ASP A 2 18.79 -4.57 -4.27
CA ASP A 2 18.90 -5.94 -4.76
C ASP A 2 20.25 -6.58 -4.36
N ARG A 3 20.42 -7.86 -4.69
CA ARG A 3 21.63 -8.62 -4.31
C ARG A 3 22.94 -8.03 -4.87
N VAL A 4 22.87 -7.15 -5.86
CA VAL A 4 24.04 -6.49 -6.49
C VAL A 4 24.12 -4.98 -6.18
N GLY A 5 23.32 -4.49 -5.22
CA GLY A 5 23.38 -3.11 -4.72
C GLY A 5 22.56 -2.08 -5.50
N ARG A 6 21.73 -2.50 -6.47
CA ARG A 6 20.83 -1.58 -7.18
C ARG A 6 19.64 -1.22 -6.29
N GLN A 7 19.27 0.05 -6.29
CA GLN A 7 18.06 0.50 -5.60
C GLN A 7 16.85 0.31 -6.53
N PHE A 8 15.91 -0.49 -6.05
CA PHE A 8 14.58 -0.64 -6.65
C PHE A 8 13.56 -0.50 -5.51
N PRO A 9 12.39 0.10 -5.78
CA PRO A 9 11.31 0.11 -4.80
C PRO A 9 10.88 -1.31 -4.50
N LEU A 10 10.62 -1.59 -3.22
CA LEU A 10 9.89 -2.78 -2.80
C LEU A 10 8.40 -2.43 -2.84
N SER A 11 7.62 -3.17 -3.63
CA SER A 11 6.17 -2.99 -3.74
C SER A 11 5.47 -4.25 -3.25
N VAL A 12 4.51 -4.09 -2.35
CA VAL A 12 3.63 -5.17 -1.88
C VAL A 12 2.26 -4.99 -2.54
N VAL A 13 1.72 -6.06 -3.11
CA VAL A 13 0.42 -6.07 -3.79
C VAL A 13 -0.40 -7.21 -3.21
N ALA A 14 -1.62 -6.91 -2.75
CA ALA A 14 -2.56 -7.89 -2.24
C ALA A 14 -3.80 -7.92 -3.14
N GLN A 15 -4.22 -9.13 -3.55
CA GLN A 15 -5.50 -9.32 -4.22
C GLN A 15 -6.58 -9.54 -3.15
N LEU A 16 -7.61 -8.71 -3.19
CA LEU A 16 -8.72 -8.73 -2.25
C LEU A 16 -9.98 -9.30 -2.92
N ALA A 17 -10.88 -9.87 -2.13
CA ALA A 17 -12.15 -10.39 -2.64
C ALA A 17 -13.10 -9.27 -3.11
N ASP A 18 -13.04 -8.12 -2.44
CA ASP A 18 -13.71 -6.88 -2.79
C ASP A 18 -12.80 -5.68 -2.53
N ALA A 19 -13.16 -4.54 -3.13
CA ALA A 19 -12.45 -3.27 -2.98
C ALA A 19 -13.24 -2.33 -2.06
N SER A 20 -13.55 -2.75 -0.83
CA SER A 20 -14.23 -1.89 0.12
C SER A 20 -13.42 -0.65 0.48
N VAL A 21 -14.07 0.51 0.48
CA VAL A 21 -13.45 1.78 0.91
C VAL A 21 -12.96 1.73 2.36
N GLN A 22 -13.52 0.87 3.21
CA GLN A 22 -13.06 0.71 4.59
C GLN A 22 -11.64 0.16 4.68
N LEU A 23 -11.21 -0.64 3.68
CA LEU A 23 -9.84 -1.13 3.65
C LEU A 23 -8.84 0.01 3.51
N ALA A 24 -9.21 1.11 2.87
CA ALA A 24 -8.34 2.31 2.82
C ALA A 24 -8.06 2.91 4.21
N ARG A 25 -8.83 2.53 5.23
CA ARG A 25 -8.68 2.95 6.64
C ARG A 25 -8.23 1.80 7.56
N ALA A 26 -7.75 0.69 7.00
CA ALA A 26 -7.26 -0.45 7.76
C ALA A 26 -5.83 -0.22 8.28
N ASP A 27 -5.64 0.83 9.09
CA ASP A 27 -4.31 1.32 9.50
C ASP A 27 -3.43 0.22 10.12
N ALA A 28 -4.01 -0.65 10.96
CA ALA A 28 -3.27 -1.74 11.59
C ALA A 28 -2.76 -2.79 10.58
N TRP A 29 -3.52 -3.04 9.50
CA TRP A 29 -3.12 -3.97 8.45
C TRP A 29 -1.98 -3.39 7.61
N PHE A 30 -2.11 -2.12 7.19
CA PHE A 30 -1.04 -1.42 6.48
C PHE A 30 0.23 -1.27 7.32
N ALA A 31 0.11 -0.96 8.62
CA ALA A 31 1.26 -0.87 9.52
C ALA A 31 2.03 -2.20 9.61
N GLY A 32 1.34 -3.34 9.64
CA GLY A 32 1.97 -4.65 9.61
C GLY A 32 2.70 -4.95 8.30
N ILE A 33 2.13 -4.52 7.16
CA ILE A 33 2.79 -4.63 5.84
C ILE A 33 4.04 -3.75 5.81
N GLU A 34 3.96 -2.51 6.28
CA GLU A 34 5.08 -1.56 6.33
C GLU A 34 6.21 -2.09 7.22
N GLU A 35 5.89 -2.61 8.41
CA GLU A 35 6.88 -3.19 9.32
C GLU A 35 7.67 -4.33 8.66
N ALA A 36 6.98 -5.28 8.04
CA ALA A 36 7.61 -6.39 7.32
C ALA A 36 8.45 -5.89 6.12
N ALA A 37 7.93 -4.94 5.35
CA ALA A 37 8.62 -4.39 4.18
C ALA A 37 9.87 -3.57 4.58
N ILE A 38 9.82 -2.82 5.68
CA ILE A 38 10.96 -2.07 6.22
C ILE A 38 12.03 -3.03 6.75
N ALA A 39 11.64 -4.06 7.50
CA ALA A 39 12.56 -5.09 7.98
C ALA A 39 13.28 -5.79 6.81
N ALA A 40 12.55 -6.15 5.75
CA ALA A 40 13.16 -6.71 4.54
C ALA A 40 14.11 -5.73 3.83
N GLN A 41 13.78 -4.44 3.77
CA GLN A 41 14.64 -3.41 3.20
C GLN A 41 15.95 -3.23 3.97
N HIS A 42 15.93 -3.38 5.30
CA HIS A 42 17.11 -3.37 6.16
C HIS A 42 17.89 -4.69 6.15
N GLY A 43 17.38 -5.73 5.47
CA GLY A 43 17.99 -7.05 5.42
C GLY A 43 17.79 -7.89 6.68
N GLU A 44 16.80 -7.53 7.50
CA GLU A 44 16.41 -8.23 8.73
C GLU A 44 15.57 -9.48 8.42
N LEU A 45 14.89 -9.49 7.27
CA LEU A 45 14.14 -10.63 6.76
C LEU A 45 14.73 -11.13 5.45
N THR A 46 14.86 -12.46 5.34
CA THR A 46 15.05 -13.12 4.05
C THR A 46 13.79 -13.05 3.19
N PRO A 47 13.88 -13.30 1.87
CA PRO A 47 12.70 -13.32 1.00
C PRO A 47 11.60 -14.29 1.48
N ASP A 48 11.98 -15.47 1.99
CA ASP A 48 11.02 -16.48 2.47
C ASP A 48 10.36 -16.05 3.79
N GLU A 49 11.11 -15.36 4.67
CA GLU A 49 10.57 -14.80 5.91
C GLU A 49 9.64 -13.61 5.63
N LEU A 50 9.95 -12.78 4.63
CA LEU A 50 9.05 -11.71 4.18
C LEU A 50 7.74 -12.29 3.63
N ASP A 51 7.81 -13.31 2.77
CA ASP A 51 6.63 -14.00 2.25
C ASP A 51 5.77 -14.59 3.38
N THR A 52 6.41 -15.28 4.32
CA THR A 52 5.75 -15.85 5.50
C THR A 52 5.09 -14.77 6.37
N ALA A 53 5.79 -13.67 6.62
CA ALA A 53 5.29 -12.57 7.44
C ALA A 53 4.07 -11.91 6.78
N LEU A 54 4.14 -11.60 5.49
CA LEU A 54 3.03 -11.00 4.73
C LEU A 54 1.82 -11.94 4.66
N ALA A 55 2.04 -13.23 4.43
CA ALA A 55 0.97 -14.23 4.37
C ALA A 55 0.26 -14.45 5.73
N ALA A 56 0.95 -14.15 6.84
CA ALA A 56 0.40 -14.28 8.19
C ALA A 56 -0.41 -13.07 8.66
N LEU A 57 -0.36 -11.94 7.94
CA LEU A 57 -1.08 -10.72 8.34
C LEU A 57 -2.59 -10.93 8.20
N PRO A 58 -3.38 -10.78 9.28
CA PRO A 58 -4.81 -10.90 9.20
C PRO A 58 -5.38 -9.72 8.41
N LEU A 59 -6.17 -10.01 7.38
CA LEU A 59 -6.98 -8.99 6.72
C LEU A 59 -7.89 -8.32 7.74
N ALA A 60 -7.95 -6.98 7.69
CA ALA A 60 -8.88 -6.24 8.54
C ALA A 60 -10.31 -6.69 8.24
N PRO A 61 -11.15 -6.94 9.27
CA PRO A 61 -12.54 -7.26 9.05
C PRO A 61 -13.24 -6.06 8.39
N VAL A 62 -13.84 -6.32 7.25
CA VAL A 62 -14.66 -5.36 6.51
C VAL A 62 -16.11 -5.81 6.65
N GLU A 63 -17.01 -4.90 7.03
CA GLU A 63 -18.43 -5.23 7.07
C GLU A 63 -18.98 -5.36 5.63
N PRO A 64 -19.75 -6.43 5.32
CA PRO A 64 -20.33 -6.58 4.00
C PRO A 64 -21.41 -5.52 3.75
N GLY A 65 -21.26 -4.72 2.69
CA GLY A 65 -22.29 -3.77 2.23
C GLY A 65 -21.87 -2.29 2.22
N ASP A 66 -20.61 -1.99 2.54
CA ASP A 66 -20.05 -0.65 2.39
C ASP A 66 -19.74 -0.29 0.93
N GLU A 67 -19.51 1.00 0.69
CA GLU A 67 -19.14 1.56 -0.61
C GLU A 67 -17.93 0.82 -1.21
N VAL A 68 -18.17 0.19 -2.36
CA VAL A 68 -17.15 -0.54 -3.12
C VAL A 68 -16.55 0.42 -4.14
N ILE A 69 -15.21 0.48 -4.13
CA ILE A 69 -14.44 1.18 -5.15
C ILE A 69 -14.63 0.47 -6.48
N SER A 70 -15.21 1.16 -7.46
CA SER A 70 -15.51 0.61 -8.79
C SER A 70 -14.46 0.95 -9.85
N ASP A 71 -13.70 2.02 -9.62
CA ASP A 71 -12.64 2.52 -10.50
C ASP A 71 -11.29 2.59 -9.76
N MET A 72 -10.23 3.11 -10.41
CA MET A 72 -8.92 3.20 -9.78
C MET A 72 -8.86 4.39 -8.82
N VAL A 73 -8.48 4.14 -7.57
CA VAL A 73 -8.22 5.18 -6.58
C VAL A 73 -6.83 5.04 -5.98
N MET A 74 -6.26 6.14 -5.52
CA MET A 74 -4.97 6.17 -4.83
C MET A 74 -4.99 7.14 -3.66
N TRP A 75 -4.24 6.81 -2.61
CA TRP A 75 -4.09 7.61 -1.41
C TRP A 75 -2.75 7.32 -0.75
N THR A 76 -2.38 8.16 0.22
CA THR A 76 -1.25 7.95 1.11
C THR A 76 -1.75 8.02 2.55
N ALA A 77 -0.90 7.64 3.52
CA ALA A 77 -1.22 7.79 4.94
C ALA A 77 -1.54 9.24 5.37
N ARG A 78 -1.23 10.24 4.52
CA ARG A 78 -1.41 11.67 4.82
C ARG A 78 -2.35 12.38 3.84
N SER A 79 -3.11 11.65 3.04
CA SER A 79 -4.00 12.23 2.04
C SER A 79 -5.38 11.60 2.07
N ASP A 80 -6.37 12.32 1.55
CA ASP A 80 -7.65 11.72 1.17
C ASP A 80 -7.49 10.73 0.00
N ILE A 81 -8.58 10.04 -0.33
CA ILE A 81 -8.68 9.15 -1.49
C ILE A 81 -8.93 9.99 -2.75
N PHE A 82 -8.12 9.76 -3.78
CA PHE A 82 -8.24 10.40 -5.08
C PHE A 82 -8.65 9.39 -6.14
N ASP A 83 -9.62 9.77 -6.98
CA ASP A 83 -9.88 9.07 -8.22
C ASP A 83 -8.71 9.26 -9.19
N VAL A 84 -8.29 8.17 -9.82
CA VAL A 84 -7.17 8.14 -10.75
C VAL A 84 -7.67 7.62 -12.10
N ASP A 85 -7.46 8.39 -13.16
CA ASP A 85 -7.64 7.87 -14.51
C ASP A 85 -6.52 6.86 -14.79
N PRO A 86 -6.81 5.56 -14.98
CA PRO A 86 -5.79 4.55 -15.24
C PRO A 86 -5.05 4.77 -16.58
N GLN A 87 -5.62 5.54 -17.51
CA GLN A 87 -4.97 5.89 -18.79
C GLN A 87 -4.11 7.16 -18.69
N ALA A 88 -4.33 7.99 -17.67
CA ALA A 88 -3.60 9.23 -17.45
C ALA A 88 -3.35 9.52 -15.96
N PRO A 89 -2.70 8.61 -15.20
CA PRO A 89 -2.61 8.72 -13.75
C PRO A 89 -1.71 9.88 -13.28
N GLN A 90 -0.86 10.37 -14.16
CA GLN A 90 0.23 11.29 -13.82
C GLN A 90 -0.24 12.59 -13.18
N ALA A 91 -1.31 13.20 -13.68
CA ALA A 91 -1.81 14.47 -13.14
C ALA A 91 -2.32 14.33 -11.69
N THR A 92 -2.94 13.20 -11.34
CA THR A 92 -3.39 12.94 -9.96
C THR A 92 -2.22 12.58 -9.05
N LEU A 93 -1.27 11.77 -9.54
CA LEU A 93 -0.07 11.41 -8.78
C LEU A 93 0.78 12.63 -8.40
N GLU A 94 0.96 13.58 -9.33
CA GLU A 94 1.69 14.82 -9.06
C GLU A 94 1.04 15.64 -7.94
N GLN A 95 -0.30 15.66 -7.86
CA GLN A 95 -1.03 16.31 -6.76
C GLN A 95 -0.83 15.59 -5.42
N ILE A 96 -0.92 14.26 -5.41
CA ILE A 96 -0.70 13.45 -4.21
C ILE A 96 0.71 13.67 -3.66
N PHE A 97 1.73 13.65 -4.54
CA PHE A 97 3.11 13.84 -4.12
C PHE A 97 3.41 15.26 -3.66
N ALA A 98 2.87 16.28 -4.34
CA ALA A 98 3.01 17.68 -3.92
C ALA A 98 2.47 17.91 -2.50
N ALA A 99 1.27 17.39 -2.19
CA ALA A 99 0.68 17.49 -0.86
C ALA A 99 1.50 16.76 0.22
N SER A 100 2.12 15.62 -0.12
CA SER A 100 2.94 14.85 0.81
C SER A 100 4.23 15.59 1.23
N TRP A 101 4.83 16.37 0.33
CA TRP A 101 6.09 17.09 0.58
C TRP A 101 5.95 18.37 1.42
N GLU A 102 4.77 19.00 1.45
CA GLU A 102 4.53 20.20 2.27
C GLU A 102 4.47 19.91 3.78
N THR A 103 4.44 18.63 4.17
CA THR A 103 4.30 18.19 5.58
C THR A 103 5.56 17.53 6.15
N SER A 104 6.71 17.69 5.50
CA SER A 104 8.01 17.10 5.88
C SER A 104 9.02 18.10 6.43
#